data_AF-A0A928QBM3-F1
#
_entry.id   AF-A0A928QBM3-F1
#
_cell.length_a   1.000
_cell.length_b   1.000
_cell.length_c   1.000
_cell.angle_alpha   90.00
_cell.angle_beta   90.00
_cell.angle_gamma   90.00
#
_symmetry.space_group_name_H-M   'P 1'
#
loop_
_entity.id
_entity.type
_entity.pdbx_description
1 polymer ?
#
loop_
_entity_poly.entity_id
_entity_poly.type
_entity_poly.pdbx_seq_one_letter_code
_entity_poly.pdbx_strand_id
1 'polypeptide(L)'
;MKSIRTYIPSLFISVILVLLFLGGSAVVIADINITSEHFRKTASEKNIEAQIYTSIEKNYREKANATGIPANVYTDHLSEEYLASVMNVYIDAGFKTLSDGSKFAPQIPVNPELEASIDKFFNDYADKTGYKKDEKFEKKLAKTKEEAYKLIGSQCDAFKFSALNSHGAMKSISKIYSHRIHIAVIISAAALVLLAVMFIINRKNKKSMLYWCGVSALISGIIGTIPSAVLVADRYFDSFSIKQPQIFTAYTTTFYRLTEAFMAAHIAFAAIGITMLVIYGVLCGINKNNIKAPADIEVKKKSDEIVSAE
;
A
#
# COMPACT_ATOMS: atom_id res chain seq x y z
N MET A 1 19.62 -23.53 -35.01
CA MET A 1 18.42 -23.71 -34.15
C MET A 1 18.89 -23.76 -32.70
N LYS A 2 18.36 -22.92 -31.80
CA LYS A 2 18.65 -23.06 -30.35
C LYS A 2 18.25 -24.48 -29.95
N SER A 3 19.11 -25.20 -29.23
CA SER A 3 18.76 -26.56 -28.80
C SER A 3 17.52 -26.47 -27.92
N ILE A 4 16.51 -27.29 -28.21
CA ILE A 4 15.22 -27.31 -27.52
C ILE A 4 15.40 -27.43 -25.99
N ARG A 5 16.50 -28.07 -25.58
CA ARG A 5 16.98 -28.27 -24.21
C ARG A 5 17.29 -26.99 -23.44
N THR A 6 17.63 -25.87 -24.09
CA THR A 6 17.94 -24.60 -23.42
C THR A 6 16.77 -23.61 -23.48
N TYR A 7 15.96 -23.71 -24.54
CA TYR A 7 14.83 -22.81 -24.78
C TYR A 7 13.67 -23.06 -23.81
N ILE A 8 13.21 -24.32 -23.69
CA ILE A 8 12.05 -24.67 -22.86
C ILE A 8 12.27 -24.29 -21.38
N PRO A 9 13.41 -24.64 -20.73
CA PRO A 9 13.64 -24.23 -19.35
C PRO A 9 13.71 -22.71 -19.17
N SER A 10 14.31 -21.98 -20.12
CA SER A 10 14.38 -20.52 -20.05
C SER A 10 13.00 -19.87 -20.13
N LEU A 11 12.09 -20.43 -20.95
CA LEU A 11 10.70 -19.97 -21.02
C LEU A 11 9.98 -20.19 -19.69
N PHE A 12 10.05 -21.40 -19.10
CA PHE A 12 9.41 -21.67 -17.80
C PHE A 12 9.94 -20.76 -16.70
N ILE A 13 11.26 -20.58 -16.62
CA ILE A 13 11.88 -19.67 -15.64
C ILE A 13 11.41 -18.24 -15.88
N SER A 14 11.29 -17.80 -17.14
CA SER A 14 10.86 -16.45 -17.47
C SER A 14 9.43 -16.16 -16.99
N VAL A 15 8.52 -17.14 -17.08
CA VAL A 15 7.13 -17.01 -16.60
C VAL A 15 7.09 -16.91 -15.07
N ILE A 16 7.84 -17.76 -14.37
CA ILE A 16 7.91 -17.71 -12.90
C ILE A 16 8.52 -16.37 -12.45
N LEU A 17 9.54 -15.89 -13.16
CA LEU A 17 10.20 -14.62 -12.86
C LEU A 17 9.23 -13.43 -12.99
N VAL A 18 8.31 -13.43 -13.96
CA VAL A 18 7.23 -12.43 -14.05
C VAL A 18 6.39 -12.41 -12.78
N LEU A 19 5.98 -13.59 -12.29
CA LEU A 19 5.19 -13.70 -11.06
C LEU A 19 5.97 -13.22 -9.83
N LEU A 20 7.26 -13.52 -9.76
CA LEU A 20 8.11 -13.05 -8.65
C LEU A 20 8.35 -11.54 -8.70
N PHE A 21 8.44 -10.92 -9.88
CA PHE A 21 8.54 -9.47 -9.98
C PHE A 21 7.24 -8.77 -9.56
N LEU A 22 6.08 -9.29 -9.99
CA LEU A 22 4.77 -8.79 -9.57
C LEU A 22 4.57 -8.94 -8.06
N GLY A 23 4.74 -10.16 -7.53
CA GLY A 23 4.53 -10.44 -6.11
C GLY A 23 5.58 -9.80 -5.21
N GLY A 24 6.86 -9.81 -5.63
CA GLY A 24 7.96 -9.24 -4.87
C GLY A 24 7.85 -7.73 -4.73
N SER A 25 7.54 -7.03 -5.82
CA SER A 25 7.29 -5.58 -5.75
C SER A 25 6.07 -5.26 -4.90
N ALA A 26 4.96 -6.01 -5.01
CA ALA A 26 3.78 -5.82 -4.17
C ALA A 26 4.11 -5.92 -2.67
N VAL A 27 4.88 -6.94 -2.27
CA VAL A 27 5.30 -7.13 -0.87
C VAL A 27 6.20 -5.99 -0.41
N VAL A 28 7.18 -5.58 -1.20
CA VAL A 28 8.08 -4.47 -0.85
C VAL A 28 7.32 -3.14 -0.72
N ILE A 29 6.41 -2.86 -1.66
CA ILE A 29 5.57 -1.66 -1.62
C ILE A 29 4.68 -1.67 -0.38
N ALA A 30 4.07 -2.81 -0.06
CA ALA A 30 3.26 -2.97 1.14
C ALA A 30 4.10 -2.75 2.42
N ASP A 31 5.32 -3.28 2.48
CA ASP A 31 6.21 -3.09 3.64
C ASP A 31 6.59 -1.61 3.85
N ILE A 32 6.84 -0.87 2.77
CA ILE A 32 7.22 0.55 2.82
C ILE A 32 6.02 1.44 3.18
N ASN A 33 4.84 1.17 2.59
CA ASN A 33 3.69 2.09 2.66
C ASN A 33 2.67 1.72 3.76
N ILE A 34 2.59 0.46 4.19
CA ILE A 34 1.68 0.03 5.25
C ILE A 34 2.42 0.08 6.58
N THR A 35 2.62 1.30 7.07
CA THR A 35 3.30 1.60 8.34
C THR A 35 2.53 2.64 9.14
N SER A 36 2.74 2.66 10.46
CA SER A 36 2.10 3.64 11.35
C SER A 36 2.42 5.07 10.90
N GLU A 37 3.68 5.36 10.57
CA GLU A 37 4.12 6.67 10.10
C GLU A 37 3.38 7.13 8.84
N HIS A 38 3.23 6.27 7.83
CA HIS A 38 2.51 6.61 6.61
C HIS A 38 1.02 6.85 6.86
N PHE A 39 0.40 6.11 7.78
CA PHE A 39 -0.99 6.30 8.14
C PHE A 39 -1.20 7.63 8.88
N ARG A 40 -0.31 7.97 9.82
CA ARG A 40 -0.31 9.27 10.50
C ARG A 40 -0.09 10.43 9.53
N LYS A 41 0.88 10.30 8.63
CA LYS A 41 1.16 11.29 7.58
C LYS A 41 -0.06 11.49 6.67
N THR A 42 -0.70 10.40 6.26
CA THR A 42 -1.91 10.45 5.43
C THR A 42 -3.05 11.16 6.15
N ALA A 43 -3.20 10.92 7.46
CA ALA A 43 -4.24 11.57 8.25
C ALA A 43 -4.04 13.09 8.32
N SER A 44 -2.81 13.53 8.62
CA SER A 44 -2.46 14.94 8.68
C SER A 44 -2.55 15.64 7.33
N GLU A 45 -2.00 15.07 6.26
CA GLU A 45 -2.02 15.69 4.91
C GLU A 45 -3.42 15.84 4.32
N LYS A 46 -4.39 15.04 4.78
CA LYS A 46 -5.77 15.06 4.31
C LYS A 46 -6.73 15.72 5.29
N ASN A 47 -6.23 16.31 6.38
CA ASN A 47 -7.03 16.94 7.44
C ASN A 47 -8.18 16.02 7.90
N ILE A 48 -7.86 14.75 8.15
CA ILE A 48 -8.85 13.77 8.59
C ILE A 48 -9.44 14.17 9.95
N GLU A 49 -8.65 14.85 10.79
CA GLU A 49 -9.04 15.41 12.08
C GLU A 49 -10.24 16.37 11.95
N ALA A 50 -10.21 17.27 10.97
CA ALA A 50 -11.32 18.20 10.72
C ALA A 50 -12.60 17.48 10.26
N GLN A 51 -12.45 16.40 9.47
CA GLN A 51 -13.58 15.56 9.07
C GLN A 51 -14.16 14.78 10.26
N ILE A 52 -13.30 14.31 11.16
CA ILE A 52 -13.69 13.66 12.43
C ILE A 52 -14.47 14.66 13.29
N TYR A 53 -13.96 15.88 13.48
CA TYR A 53 -14.63 16.92 14.25
C TYR A 53 -16.03 17.20 13.69
N THR A 54 -16.13 17.44 12.37
CA THR A 54 -17.40 17.71 11.68
C THR A 54 -18.40 16.56 11.85
N SER A 55 -17.91 15.31 11.78
CA SER A 55 -18.74 14.11 11.97
C SER A 55 -19.26 13.98 13.41
N ILE A 56 -18.42 14.27 14.40
CA ILE A 56 -18.79 14.29 15.82
C ILE A 56 -19.81 15.39 16.08
N GLU A 57 -19.55 16.61 15.63
CA GLU A 57 -20.43 17.76 15.79
C GLU A 57 -21.81 17.48 15.19
N LYS A 58 -21.85 16.97 13.95
CA LYS A 58 -23.10 16.59 13.30
C LYS A 58 -23.88 15.55 14.12
N ASN A 59 -23.21 14.51 14.63
CA ASN A 59 -23.86 13.47 15.42
C ASN A 59 -24.54 14.04 16.69
N TYR A 60 -23.86 14.95 17.39
CA TYR A 60 -24.40 15.57 18.59
C TYR A 60 -25.48 16.61 18.27
N ARG A 61 -25.34 17.41 17.21
CA ARG A 61 -26.39 18.35 16.78
C ARG A 61 -27.70 17.63 16.43
N GLU A 62 -27.62 16.51 15.72
CA GLU A 62 -28.80 15.70 15.38
C GLU A 62 -29.48 15.11 16.62
N LYS A 63 -28.71 14.79 17.66
CA LYS A 63 -29.22 14.24 18.93
C LYS A 63 -29.59 15.29 19.98
N ALA A 64 -29.24 16.55 19.78
CA ALA A 64 -29.43 17.60 20.78
C ALA A 64 -30.89 17.74 21.19
N ASN A 65 -31.82 17.70 20.22
CA ASN A 65 -33.26 17.79 20.49
C ASN A 65 -33.80 16.61 21.32
N ALA A 66 -33.31 15.39 21.04
CA ALA A 66 -33.78 14.19 21.74
C ALA A 66 -33.17 14.04 23.15
N THR A 67 -31.95 14.52 23.33
CA THR A 67 -31.20 14.38 24.59
C THR A 67 -31.34 15.60 25.52
N GLY A 68 -31.70 16.76 24.96
CA GLY A 68 -31.68 18.04 25.66
C GLY A 68 -30.27 18.58 25.94
N ILE A 69 -29.23 17.92 25.43
CA ILE A 69 -27.83 18.31 25.65
C ILE A 69 -27.32 19.01 24.38
N PRO A 70 -26.96 20.30 24.46
CA PRO A 70 -26.35 21.01 23.34
C PRO A 70 -25.06 20.33 22.87
N ALA A 71 -24.80 20.36 21.56
CA ALA A 71 -23.62 19.72 20.99
C ALA A 71 -22.30 20.31 21.51
N ASN A 72 -22.29 21.62 21.76
CA ASN A 72 -21.13 22.37 22.20
C ASN A 72 -20.57 21.87 23.56
N VAL A 73 -21.42 21.29 24.42
CA VAL A 73 -21.00 20.60 25.65
C VAL A 73 -19.95 19.52 25.36
N TYR A 74 -20.07 18.83 24.22
CA TYR A 74 -19.17 17.75 23.81
C TYR A 74 -18.06 18.21 22.85
N THR A 75 -18.26 19.28 22.08
CA THR A 75 -17.37 19.63 20.96
C THR A 75 -16.42 20.78 21.24
N ASP A 76 -16.77 21.72 22.12
CA ASP A 76 -15.98 22.96 22.32
C ASP A 76 -14.55 22.69 22.81
N HIS A 77 -14.32 21.53 23.41
CA HIS A 77 -13.03 21.08 23.95
C HIS A 77 -12.36 19.98 23.12
N LEU A 78 -12.83 19.73 21.89
CA LEU A 78 -12.23 18.76 20.96
C LEU A 78 -11.30 19.49 20.00
N SER A 79 -10.07 19.79 20.45
CA SER A 79 -9.05 20.38 19.59
C SER A 79 -8.58 19.40 18.50
N GLU A 80 -8.02 19.93 17.42
CA GLU A 80 -7.42 19.10 16.36
C GLU A 80 -6.28 18.24 16.91
N GLU A 81 -5.46 18.76 17.82
CA GLU A 81 -4.36 18.01 18.45
C GLU A 81 -4.88 16.85 19.30
N TYR A 82 -5.98 17.06 20.03
CA TYR A 82 -6.61 15.99 20.79
C TYR A 82 -7.11 14.88 19.87
N LEU A 83 -7.87 15.22 18.81
CA LEU A 83 -8.38 14.24 17.85
C LEU A 83 -7.24 13.49 17.13
N ALA A 84 -6.17 14.20 16.75
CA ALA A 84 -4.96 13.59 16.20
C ALA A 84 -4.33 12.61 17.19
N SER A 85 -4.25 12.96 18.48
CA SER A 85 -3.73 12.08 19.52
C SER A 85 -4.56 10.80 19.67
N VAL A 86 -5.90 10.90 19.65
CA VAL A 86 -6.78 9.73 19.75
C VAL A 86 -6.61 8.86 18.51
N MET A 87 -6.59 9.43 17.32
CA MET A 87 -6.39 8.71 16.07
C MET A 87 -5.04 7.97 16.04
N ASN A 88 -3.97 8.63 16.51
CA ASN A 88 -2.64 8.01 16.62
C ASN A 88 -2.64 6.81 17.57
N VAL A 89 -3.40 6.84 18.67
CA VAL A 89 -3.58 5.66 19.54
C VAL A 89 -4.19 4.49 18.78
N TYR A 90 -5.20 4.73 17.94
CA TYR A 90 -5.81 3.68 17.13
C TYR A 90 -4.84 3.11 16.09
N ILE A 91 -4.09 3.98 15.41
CA ILE A 91 -3.05 3.58 14.45
C ILE A 91 -1.99 2.73 15.16
N ASP A 92 -1.48 3.18 16.30
CA ASP A 92 -0.41 2.49 17.03
C ASP A 92 -0.87 1.16 17.59
N ALA A 93 -2.05 1.12 18.20
CA ALA A 93 -2.64 -0.13 18.67
C ALA A 93 -2.86 -1.11 17.51
N GLY A 94 -3.31 -0.60 16.35
CA GLY A 94 -3.48 -1.38 15.13
C GLY A 94 -2.16 -2.00 14.66
N PHE A 95 -1.14 -1.17 14.43
CA PHE A 95 0.16 -1.63 13.94
C PHE A 95 0.92 -2.49 14.95
N LYS A 96 0.76 -2.24 16.26
CA LYS A 96 1.30 -3.11 17.30
C LYS A 96 0.69 -4.50 17.18
N THR A 97 -0.64 -4.61 17.21
CA THR A 97 -1.36 -5.88 17.03
C THR A 97 -0.98 -6.57 15.71
N LEU A 98 -0.82 -5.82 14.61
CA LEU A 98 -0.37 -6.39 13.35
C LEU A 98 1.06 -6.95 13.42
N SER A 99 1.95 -6.29 14.16
CA SER A 99 3.37 -6.65 14.23
C SER A 99 3.64 -7.83 15.17
N ASP A 100 3.02 -7.86 16.34
CA ASP A 100 3.33 -8.82 17.41
C ASP A 100 2.16 -9.76 17.77
N GLY A 101 0.98 -9.57 17.19
CA GLY A 101 -0.22 -10.36 17.48
C GLY A 101 -0.85 -10.06 18.84
N SER A 102 -0.43 -8.99 19.52
CA SER A 102 -1.00 -8.55 20.79
C SER A 102 -2.47 -8.18 20.66
N LYS A 103 -3.19 -8.19 21.79
CA LYS A 103 -4.61 -7.82 21.83
C LYS A 103 -4.80 -6.36 21.41
N PHE A 104 -5.65 -6.12 20.42
CA PHE A 104 -6.06 -4.78 20.04
C PHE A 104 -6.87 -4.13 21.18
N ALA A 105 -6.27 -3.12 21.82
CA ALA A 105 -6.84 -2.42 22.96
C ALA A 105 -6.39 -0.94 22.98
N PRO A 106 -6.95 -0.10 22.09
CA PRO A 106 -6.66 1.33 22.09
C PRO A 106 -7.15 1.98 23.40
N GLN A 107 -6.30 2.81 24.01
CA GLN A 107 -6.61 3.56 25.24
C GLN A 107 -6.73 5.05 24.92
N ILE A 108 -7.96 5.55 24.87
CA ILE A 108 -8.23 6.94 24.54
C ILE A 108 -7.68 7.84 25.65
N PRO A 109 -6.84 8.85 25.34
CA PRO A 109 -6.39 9.85 26.30
C PRO A 109 -7.59 10.56 26.93
N VAL A 110 -7.56 10.73 28.25
CA VAL A 110 -8.58 11.49 28.98
C VAL A 110 -8.46 12.97 28.61
N ASN A 111 -9.59 13.63 28.35
CA ASN A 111 -9.68 15.07 28.14
C ASN A 111 -10.39 15.72 29.35
N PRO A 112 -9.64 16.32 30.29
CA PRO A 112 -10.22 16.92 31.49
C PRO A 112 -11.21 18.06 31.21
N GLU A 113 -11.00 18.83 30.14
CA GLU A 113 -11.86 19.95 29.79
C GLU A 113 -13.22 19.47 29.26
N LEU A 114 -13.21 18.42 28.44
CA LEU A 114 -14.44 17.75 28.00
C LEU A 114 -15.24 17.23 29.19
N GLU A 115 -14.58 16.56 30.14
CA GLU A 115 -15.25 16.05 31.33
C GLU A 115 -15.82 17.18 32.18
N ALA A 116 -15.06 18.26 32.39
CA ALA A 116 -15.51 19.43 33.14
C ALA A 116 -16.71 20.12 32.46
N SER A 117 -16.75 20.18 31.13
CA SER A 117 -17.89 20.71 30.37
C SER A 117 -19.16 19.88 30.58
N ILE A 118 -19.05 18.54 30.49
CA ILE A 118 -20.16 17.61 30.75
C ILE A 118 -20.62 17.73 32.21
N ASP A 119 -19.68 17.72 33.16
CA ASP A 119 -19.97 17.83 34.59
C ASP A 119 -20.72 19.13 34.89
N LYS A 120 -20.24 20.26 34.36
CA LYS A 120 -20.86 21.56 34.53
C LYS A 120 -22.29 21.57 33.99
N PHE A 121 -22.50 21.06 32.76
CA PHE A 121 -23.84 21.02 32.16
C PHE A 121 -24.82 20.22 33.01
N PHE A 122 -24.44 19.02 33.46
CA PHE A 122 -25.30 18.15 34.26
C PHE A 122 -25.59 18.74 35.65
N ASN A 123 -24.58 19.32 36.29
CA ASN A 123 -24.74 19.97 37.60
C ASN A 123 -25.66 21.20 37.50
N ASP A 124 -25.42 22.09 36.54
CA ASP A 124 -26.24 23.28 36.33
C ASP A 124 -27.70 22.91 36.02
N TYR A 125 -27.91 21.84 35.24
CA TYR A 125 -29.25 21.35 34.94
C TYR A 125 -29.94 20.78 36.19
N ALA A 126 -29.23 20.00 37.00
CA ALA A 126 -29.77 19.44 38.23
C ALA A 126 -30.15 20.54 39.23
N ASP A 127 -29.28 21.53 39.40
CA ASP A 127 -29.50 22.66 40.32
C ASP A 127 -30.69 23.52 39.87
N LYS A 128 -30.85 23.75 38.56
CA LYS A 128 -32.00 24.50 38.00
C LYS A 128 -33.34 23.78 38.11
N THR A 129 -33.33 22.44 38.03
CA THR A 129 -34.57 21.63 38.02
C THR A 129 -34.92 21.03 39.38
N GLY A 130 -34.06 21.21 40.38
CA GLY A 130 -34.18 20.55 41.68
C GLY A 130 -33.98 19.03 41.61
N TYR A 131 -33.30 18.54 40.56
CA TYR A 131 -33.02 17.11 40.40
C TYR A 131 -32.01 16.66 41.46
N LYS A 132 -32.34 15.58 42.17
CA LYS A 132 -31.49 15.06 43.25
C LYS A 132 -30.20 14.46 42.68
N LYS A 133 -29.05 14.94 43.17
CA LYS A 133 -27.70 14.40 42.85
C LYS A 133 -27.44 13.12 43.67
N ASP A 134 -28.20 12.08 43.37
CA ASP A 134 -28.07 10.75 43.99
C ASP A 134 -27.17 9.82 43.16
N GLU A 135 -27.05 8.56 43.57
CA GLU A 135 -26.24 7.57 42.85
C GLU A 135 -26.70 7.38 41.39
N LYS A 136 -28.00 7.59 41.10
CA LYS A 136 -28.54 7.48 39.75
C LYS A 136 -28.08 8.64 38.87
N PHE A 137 -27.97 9.85 39.43
CA PHE A 137 -27.35 11.00 38.76
C PHE A 137 -25.90 10.71 38.39
N GLU A 138 -25.07 10.30 39.36
CA GLU A 138 -23.65 10.02 39.15
C GLU A 138 -23.43 8.91 38.11
N LYS A 139 -24.24 7.84 38.18
CA LYS A 139 -24.18 6.75 37.19
C LYS A 139 -24.54 7.22 35.78
N LYS A 140 -25.51 8.14 35.65
CA LYS A 140 -25.90 8.70 34.35
C LYS A 140 -24.80 9.61 33.81
N LEU A 141 -24.21 10.44 34.66
CA LEU A 141 -23.08 11.32 34.31
C LEU A 141 -21.87 10.52 33.83
N ALA A 142 -21.46 9.50 34.59
CA ALA A 142 -20.36 8.60 34.22
C ALA A 142 -20.63 7.89 32.89
N LYS A 143 -21.86 7.38 32.69
CA LYS A 143 -22.26 6.75 31.43
C LYS A 143 -22.23 7.72 30.26
N THR A 144 -22.63 8.97 30.46
CA THR A 144 -22.57 10.01 29.41
C THR A 144 -21.13 10.31 29.00
N LYS A 145 -20.19 10.40 29.96
CA LYS A 145 -18.76 10.53 29.66
C LYS A 145 -18.25 9.32 28.87
N GLU A 146 -18.57 8.10 29.32
CA GLU A 146 -18.18 6.86 28.63
C GLU A 146 -18.70 6.82 27.18
N GLU A 147 -19.97 7.15 26.96
CA GLU A 147 -20.58 7.20 25.63
C GLU A 147 -19.92 8.26 24.74
N ALA A 148 -19.50 9.40 25.32
CA ALA A 148 -18.77 10.44 24.59
C ALA A 148 -17.42 9.94 24.09
N TYR A 149 -16.59 9.35 24.97
CA TYR A 149 -15.32 8.75 24.57
C TYR A 149 -15.50 7.61 23.57
N LYS A 150 -16.54 6.78 23.72
CA LYS A 150 -16.86 5.71 22.76
C LYS A 150 -17.18 6.27 21.38
N LEU A 151 -17.94 7.36 21.29
CA LEU A 151 -18.22 8.01 20.02
C LEU A 151 -16.95 8.61 19.42
N ILE A 152 -16.18 9.38 20.21
CA ILE A 152 -14.91 9.99 19.76
C ILE A 152 -13.97 8.91 19.21
N GLY A 153 -13.75 7.82 19.95
CA GLY A 153 -12.91 6.71 19.52
C GLY A 153 -13.41 6.04 18.24
N SER A 154 -14.71 5.80 18.12
CA SER A 154 -15.32 5.22 16.91
C SER A 154 -15.15 6.10 15.67
N GLN A 155 -15.18 7.43 15.83
CA GLN A 155 -14.94 8.38 14.75
C GLN A 155 -13.44 8.52 14.42
N CYS A 156 -12.57 8.47 15.43
CA CYS A 156 -11.11 8.53 15.28
C CYS A 156 -10.50 7.25 14.72
N ASP A 157 -11.20 6.11 14.76
CA ASP A 157 -10.82 4.87 14.08
C ASP A 157 -11.05 4.97 12.56
N ALA A 158 -10.40 5.94 11.91
CA ALA A 158 -10.59 6.26 10.50
C ALA A 158 -10.14 5.12 9.57
N PHE A 159 -9.13 4.35 9.99
CA PHE A 159 -8.62 3.16 9.29
C PHE A 159 -9.31 1.86 9.71
N LYS A 160 -10.35 1.93 10.55
CA LYS A 160 -11.22 0.81 10.97
C LYS A 160 -10.46 -0.40 11.52
N PHE A 161 -9.42 -0.18 12.32
CA PHE A 161 -8.72 -1.25 13.02
C PHE A 161 -9.64 -2.01 13.99
N SER A 162 -10.62 -1.34 14.60
CA SER A 162 -11.61 -1.99 15.46
C SER A 162 -12.48 -2.96 14.69
N ALA A 163 -12.89 -2.59 13.47
CA ALA A 163 -13.70 -3.46 12.61
C ALA A 163 -12.89 -4.67 12.12
N LEU A 164 -11.63 -4.44 11.73
CA LEU A 164 -10.71 -5.53 11.38
C LEU A 164 -10.52 -6.52 12.53
N ASN A 165 -10.44 -6.01 13.75
CA ASN A 165 -10.32 -6.85 14.95
C ASN A 165 -11.63 -7.59 15.25
N SER A 166 -12.78 -6.92 15.23
CA SER A 166 -14.08 -7.53 15.54
C SER A 166 -14.50 -8.61 14.54
N HIS A 167 -14.10 -8.46 13.27
CA HIS A 167 -14.36 -9.46 12.23
C HIS A 167 -13.30 -10.57 12.17
N GLY A 168 -12.32 -10.58 13.08
CA GLY A 168 -11.26 -11.60 13.13
C GLY A 168 -10.20 -11.48 12.02
N ALA A 169 -10.36 -10.53 11.09
CA ALA A 169 -9.43 -10.29 9.99
C ALA A 169 -8.03 -9.87 10.50
N MET A 170 -7.98 -9.13 11.62
CA MET A 170 -6.72 -8.66 12.23
C MET A 170 -5.73 -9.79 12.51
N LYS A 171 -6.21 -10.94 13.00
CA LYS A 171 -5.36 -12.11 13.30
C LYS A 171 -4.72 -12.69 12.04
N SER A 172 -5.47 -12.73 10.93
CA SER A 172 -4.97 -13.23 9.64
C SER A 172 -3.96 -12.27 9.04
N ILE A 173 -4.23 -10.97 9.08
CA ILE A 173 -3.32 -9.93 8.57
C ILE A 173 -2.04 -9.90 9.41
N SER A 174 -2.15 -9.99 10.74
CA SER A 174 -1.01 -10.00 11.66
C SER A 174 -0.02 -11.13 11.36
N LYS A 175 -0.48 -12.34 11.02
CA LYS A 175 0.42 -13.44 10.62
C LYS A 175 1.29 -13.10 9.41
N ILE A 176 0.71 -12.43 8.42
CA ILE A 176 1.42 -12.01 7.21
C ILE A 176 2.32 -10.82 7.51
N TYR A 177 1.80 -9.83 8.24
CA TYR A 177 2.49 -8.57 8.54
C TYR A 177 3.69 -8.75 9.46
N SER A 178 3.60 -9.62 10.47
CA SER A 178 4.72 -9.99 11.36
C SER A 178 5.90 -10.61 10.60
N HIS A 179 5.62 -11.34 9.51
CA HIS A 179 6.64 -12.01 8.70
C HIS A 179 6.97 -11.26 7.41
N ARG A 180 6.50 -10.02 7.23
CA ARG A 180 6.62 -9.27 5.97
C ARG A 180 8.06 -9.14 5.45
N ILE A 181 9.02 -8.88 6.34
CA ILE A 181 10.45 -8.79 5.99
C ILE A 181 10.97 -10.14 5.52
N HIS A 182 10.64 -11.22 6.24
CA HIS A 182 11.03 -12.57 5.84
C HIS A 182 10.42 -12.96 4.48
N ILE A 183 9.15 -12.63 4.24
CA ILE A 183 8.49 -12.88 2.96
C ILE A 183 9.18 -12.10 1.83
N ALA A 184 9.48 -10.81 2.05
CA ALA A 184 10.18 -9.98 1.08
C ALA A 184 11.56 -10.55 0.72
N VAL A 185 12.32 -10.99 1.73
CA VAL A 185 13.64 -11.61 1.55
C VAL A 185 13.54 -12.94 0.81
N ILE A 186 12.58 -13.80 1.16
CA ILE A 186 12.38 -15.11 0.50
C ILE A 186 12.04 -14.92 -0.97
N ILE A 187 11.10 -14.02 -1.31
CA ILE A 187 10.71 -13.75 -2.70
C ILE A 187 11.89 -13.18 -3.49
N SER A 188 12.63 -12.23 -2.90
CA SER A 188 13.81 -11.63 -3.53
C SER A 188 14.92 -12.66 -3.77
N ALA A 189 15.18 -13.53 -2.78
CA ALA A 189 16.15 -14.61 -2.90
C ALA A 189 15.73 -15.62 -3.98
N ALA A 190 14.45 -15.99 -4.04
CA ALA A 190 13.93 -16.88 -5.09
C ALA A 190 14.12 -16.27 -6.49
N ALA A 191 13.87 -14.97 -6.65
CA ALA A 191 14.10 -14.27 -7.92
C ALA A 191 15.59 -14.30 -8.32
N LEU A 192 16.50 -14.05 -7.38
CA LEU A 192 17.95 -14.12 -7.62
C LEU A 192 18.41 -15.54 -7.99
N VAL A 193 17.88 -16.58 -7.33
CA VAL A 193 18.17 -17.98 -7.66
C VAL A 193 17.71 -18.29 -9.09
N LEU A 194 16.49 -17.88 -9.48
CA LEU A 194 16.01 -18.09 -10.85
C LEU A 194 16.86 -17.35 -11.89
N LEU A 195 17.29 -16.12 -11.60
CA LEU A 195 18.22 -15.38 -12.45
C LEU A 195 19.58 -16.11 -12.58
N ALA A 196 20.10 -16.67 -11.49
CA ALA A 196 21.35 -17.44 -11.48
C ALA A 196 21.22 -18.75 -12.27
N VAL A 197 20.12 -19.49 -12.09
CA VAL A 197 19.83 -20.70 -12.87
C VAL A 197 19.69 -20.36 -14.35
N MET A 198 19.01 -19.25 -14.68
CA MET A 198 18.89 -18.79 -16.06
C MET A 198 20.24 -18.38 -16.67
N PHE A 199 21.12 -17.76 -15.88
CA PHE A 199 22.51 -17.48 -16.27
C PHE A 199 23.29 -18.75 -16.56
N ILE A 200 23.19 -19.78 -15.70
CA ILE A 200 23.90 -21.06 -15.88
C ILE A 200 23.43 -21.78 -17.14
N ILE A 201 22.11 -21.85 -17.37
CA ILE A 201 21.52 -22.48 -18.56
C ILE A 201 21.97 -21.76 -19.84
N ASN A 202 22.05 -20.44 -19.80
CA ASN A 202 22.44 -19.61 -20.95
C ASN A 202 23.92 -19.21 -20.95
N ARG A 203 24.79 -19.86 -20.16
CA ARG A 203 26.20 -19.45 -19.96
C ARG A 203 27.00 -19.36 -21.27
N LYS A 204 26.68 -20.21 -22.25
CA LYS A 204 27.30 -20.21 -23.59
C LYS A 204 26.77 -19.10 -24.51
N ASN A 205 25.57 -18.57 -24.24
CA ASN A 205 24.88 -17.57 -25.05
C ASN A 205 24.38 -16.40 -24.18
N LYS A 206 25.30 -15.53 -23.73
CA LYS A 206 24.98 -14.36 -22.89
C LYS A 206 23.86 -13.47 -23.47
N LYS A 207 23.75 -13.39 -24.81
CA LYS A 207 22.66 -12.68 -25.51
C LYS A 207 21.28 -13.27 -25.22
N SER A 208 21.19 -14.60 -25.14
CA SER A 208 19.93 -15.30 -24.86
C SER A 208 19.43 -15.01 -23.44
N MET A 209 20.34 -14.87 -22.47
CA MET A 209 19.98 -14.45 -21.12
C MET A 209 19.39 -13.04 -21.09
N LEU A 210 20.05 -12.08 -21.77
CA LEU A 210 19.60 -10.69 -21.81
C LEU A 210 18.20 -10.56 -22.43
N TYR A 211 17.93 -11.35 -23.47
CA TYR A 211 16.60 -11.48 -24.06
C TYR A 211 15.56 -11.97 -23.04
N TRP A 212 15.81 -13.10 -22.36
CA TRP A 212 14.83 -13.67 -21.44
C TRP A 212 14.59 -12.80 -20.21
N CYS A 213 15.63 -12.20 -19.62
CA CYS A 213 15.47 -11.24 -18.54
C CYS A 213 14.67 -10.01 -18.99
N GLY A 214 15.01 -9.46 -20.16
CA GLY A 214 14.35 -8.29 -20.73
C GLY A 214 12.87 -8.54 -21.01
N VAL A 215 12.53 -9.69 -21.59
CA VAL A 215 11.13 -10.08 -21.83
C VAL A 215 10.37 -10.25 -20.52
N SER A 216 10.92 -10.94 -19.51
CA SER A 216 10.25 -11.07 -18.20
C SER A 216 10.02 -9.73 -17.52
N ALA A 217 11.02 -8.85 -17.50
CA ALA A 217 10.91 -7.53 -16.90
C ALA A 217 9.87 -6.67 -17.64
N LEU A 218 9.88 -6.71 -18.98
CA LEU A 218 8.92 -5.97 -19.81
C LEU A 218 7.49 -6.48 -19.61
N ILE A 219 7.26 -7.79 -19.66
CA ILE A 219 5.93 -8.38 -19.47
C ILE A 219 5.41 -8.06 -18.07
N SER A 220 6.23 -8.23 -17.02
CA SER A 220 5.86 -7.84 -15.66
C SER A 220 5.52 -6.35 -15.60
N GLY A 221 6.34 -5.49 -16.19
CA GLY A 221 6.10 -4.06 -16.26
C GLY A 221 4.77 -3.70 -16.93
N ILE A 222 4.43 -4.34 -18.05
CA ILE A 222 3.16 -4.12 -18.75
C ILE A 222 1.97 -4.61 -17.91
N ILE A 223 2.04 -5.84 -17.39
CA ILE A 223 0.97 -6.45 -16.58
C ILE A 223 0.71 -5.66 -15.30
N GLY A 224 1.76 -5.11 -14.67
CA GLY A 224 1.59 -4.28 -13.49
C GLY A 224 1.11 -2.86 -13.81
N THR A 225 1.66 -2.23 -14.85
CA THR A 225 1.38 -0.81 -15.14
C THR A 225 -0.01 -0.59 -15.72
N ILE A 226 -0.45 -1.41 -16.69
CA ILE A 226 -1.71 -1.15 -17.41
C ILE A 226 -2.92 -1.18 -16.46
N PRO A 227 -3.15 -2.25 -15.66
CA PRO A 227 -4.29 -2.28 -14.75
C PRO A 227 -4.21 -1.16 -13.70
N SER A 228 -3.03 -0.87 -13.16
CA SER A 228 -2.86 0.21 -12.18
C SER A 228 -3.16 1.59 -12.77
N ALA A 229 -2.74 1.84 -14.01
CA ALA A 229 -3.03 3.08 -14.72
C ALA A 229 -4.54 3.25 -14.94
N VAL A 230 -5.26 2.18 -15.30
CA VAL A 230 -6.72 2.20 -15.43
C VAL A 230 -7.38 2.52 -14.07
N LEU A 231 -6.97 1.85 -12.99
CA LEU A 231 -7.53 2.09 -11.65
C LEU A 231 -7.35 3.53 -11.18
N VAL A 232 -6.19 4.14 -11.47
CA VAL A 232 -5.90 5.54 -11.14
C VAL A 232 -6.69 6.50 -12.03
N ALA A 233 -6.72 6.26 -13.35
CA ALA A 233 -7.40 7.13 -14.32
C ALA A 233 -8.92 7.17 -14.11
N ASP A 234 -9.54 6.02 -13.88
CA ASP A 234 -10.99 5.91 -13.65
C ASP A 234 -11.42 6.36 -12.25
N ARG A 235 -10.46 6.73 -11.40
CA ARG A 235 -10.69 7.02 -9.98
C ARG A 235 -11.50 5.90 -9.30
N TYR A 236 -11.08 4.66 -9.54
CA TYR A 236 -11.84 3.46 -9.17
C TYR A 236 -12.21 3.44 -7.67
N PHE A 237 -11.28 3.80 -6.79
CA PHE A 237 -11.52 3.76 -5.34
C PHE A 237 -12.56 4.80 -4.87
N ASP A 238 -12.84 5.82 -5.67
CA ASP A 238 -13.87 6.82 -5.35
C ASP A 238 -15.29 6.27 -5.52
N SER A 239 -15.43 5.16 -6.25
CA SER A 239 -16.72 4.46 -6.41
C SER A 239 -17.17 3.72 -5.13
N PHE A 240 -16.32 3.63 -4.11
CA PHE A 240 -16.65 2.95 -2.86
C PHE A 240 -17.75 3.70 -2.09
N SER A 241 -18.84 2.99 -1.79
CA SER A 241 -19.97 3.51 -1.01
C SER A 241 -19.65 3.53 0.49
N ILE A 242 -18.81 4.48 0.92
CA ILE A 242 -18.47 4.71 2.33
C ILE A 242 -19.14 6.00 2.78
N LYS A 243 -20.06 5.89 3.75
CA LYS A 243 -20.87 7.03 4.22
C LYS A 243 -20.11 8.01 5.11
N GLN A 244 -19.03 7.59 5.75
CA GLN A 244 -18.26 8.41 6.69
C GLN A 244 -17.09 9.08 5.96
N PRO A 245 -17.05 10.42 5.82
CA PRO A 245 -16.05 11.13 5.02
C PRO A 245 -14.60 10.82 5.44
N GLN A 246 -14.33 10.80 6.74
CA GLN A 246 -13.00 10.56 7.28
C GLN A 246 -12.46 9.17 6.90
N ILE A 247 -13.34 8.16 6.83
CA ILE A 247 -12.96 6.79 6.45
C ILE A 247 -12.84 6.68 4.94
N PHE A 248 -13.75 7.30 4.20
CA PHE A 248 -13.64 7.36 2.74
C PHE A 248 -12.29 7.95 2.34
N THR A 249 -11.94 9.12 2.87
CA THR A 249 -10.66 9.81 2.60
C THR A 249 -9.45 8.97 3.01
N ALA A 250 -9.46 8.37 4.20
CA ALA A 250 -8.38 7.51 4.69
C ALA A 250 -8.12 6.33 3.73
N TYR A 251 -9.19 5.63 3.35
CA TYR A 251 -9.10 4.43 2.51
C TYR A 251 -8.72 4.75 1.07
N THR A 252 -9.42 5.69 0.42
CA THR A 252 -9.14 6.04 -0.98
C THR A 252 -7.72 6.56 -1.14
N THR A 253 -7.27 7.45 -0.25
CA THR A 253 -5.90 7.99 -0.29
C THR A 253 -4.86 6.88 -0.14
N THR A 254 -5.07 5.96 0.81
CA THR A 254 -4.14 4.84 1.03
C THR A 254 -4.08 3.92 -0.19
N PHE A 255 -5.23 3.59 -0.79
CA PHE A 255 -5.28 2.73 -1.96
C PHE A 255 -4.69 3.37 -3.22
N TYR A 256 -4.93 4.66 -3.46
CA TYR A 256 -4.28 5.36 -4.58
C TYR A 256 -2.77 5.40 -4.39
N ARG A 257 -2.27 5.74 -3.20
CA ARG A 257 -0.82 5.74 -2.92
C ARG A 257 -0.17 4.40 -3.18
N LEU A 258 -0.78 3.31 -2.72
CA LEU A 258 -0.30 1.96 -2.98
C LEU A 258 -0.30 1.63 -4.47
N THR A 259 -1.37 2.01 -5.18
CA THR A 259 -1.53 1.75 -6.62
C THR A 259 -0.54 2.57 -7.45
N GLU A 260 -0.32 3.83 -7.10
CA GLU A 260 0.66 4.71 -7.74
C GLU A 260 2.09 4.22 -7.51
N ALA A 261 2.43 3.81 -6.28
CA ALA A 261 3.74 3.21 -5.97
C ALA A 261 3.96 1.91 -6.76
N PHE A 262 2.92 1.06 -6.87
CA PHE A 262 2.96 -0.17 -7.66
C PHE A 262 3.10 0.11 -9.16
N MET A 263 2.36 1.09 -9.67
CA MET A 263 2.49 1.55 -11.05
C MET A 263 3.91 2.06 -11.33
N ALA A 264 4.46 2.92 -10.46
CA ALA A 264 5.80 3.48 -10.63
C ALA A 264 6.89 2.39 -10.66
N ALA A 265 6.81 1.38 -9.79
CA ALA A 265 7.73 0.25 -9.79
C ALA A 265 7.68 -0.55 -11.11
N HIS A 266 6.48 -0.74 -11.67
CA HIS A 266 6.32 -1.50 -12.91
C HIS A 266 6.67 -0.69 -14.16
N ILE A 267 6.53 0.63 -14.14
CA ILE A 267 7.09 1.51 -15.16
C ILE A 267 8.61 1.35 -15.19
N ALA A 268 9.26 1.30 -14.02
CA ALA A 268 10.71 1.06 -13.94
C ALA A 268 11.09 -0.32 -14.50
N PHE A 269 10.34 -1.39 -14.18
CA PHE A 269 10.59 -2.71 -14.77
C PHE A 269 10.40 -2.74 -16.29
N ALA A 270 9.39 -2.05 -16.82
CA ALA A 270 9.19 -1.93 -18.26
C ALA A 270 10.38 -1.22 -18.93
N ALA A 271 10.86 -0.12 -18.34
CA ALA A 271 12.02 0.62 -18.84
C ALA A 271 13.31 -0.23 -18.81
N ILE A 272 13.55 -0.97 -17.73
CA ILE A 272 14.67 -1.92 -17.62
C ILE A 272 14.55 -3.02 -18.69
N GLY A 273 13.35 -3.57 -18.88
CA GLY A 273 13.06 -4.59 -19.89
C GLY A 273 13.35 -4.11 -21.31
N ILE A 274 12.85 -2.92 -21.68
CA ILE A 274 13.12 -2.29 -22.98
C ILE A 274 14.62 -2.08 -23.17
N THR A 275 15.31 -1.54 -22.17
CA THR A 275 16.76 -1.28 -22.24
C THR A 275 17.55 -2.57 -22.49
N MET A 276 17.23 -3.65 -21.77
CA MET A 276 17.84 -4.96 -21.99
C MET A 276 17.59 -5.50 -23.41
N LEU A 277 16.37 -5.34 -23.93
CA LEU A 277 16.02 -5.80 -25.28
C LEU A 277 16.71 -4.98 -26.38
N VAL A 278 16.86 -3.67 -26.20
CA VAL A 278 17.62 -2.81 -27.13
C VAL A 278 19.08 -3.22 -27.17
N ILE A 279 19.71 -3.41 -26.00
CA ILE A 279 21.11 -3.89 -25.91
C ILE A 279 21.24 -5.27 -26.58
N TYR A 280 20.28 -6.18 -26.38
CA TYR A 280 20.24 -7.46 -27.09
C TYR A 280 20.19 -7.29 -28.61
N GLY A 281 19.33 -6.40 -29.10
CA GLY A 281 19.20 -6.08 -30.52
C GLY A 281 20.51 -5.56 -31.13
N VAL A 282 21.15 -4.60 -30.47
CA VAL A 282 22.44 -4.04 -30.90
C VAL A 282 23.53 -5.10 -30.92
N LEU A 283 23.65 -5.92 -29.87
CA LEU A 283 24.64 -7.00 -29.80
C LEU A 283 24.40 -8.09 -30.87
N CYS A 284 23.16 -8.32 -31.29
CA CYS A 284 22.85 -9.20 -32.41
C CYS A 284 23.21 -8.56 -33.76
N GLY A 285 22.96 -7.26 -33.93
CA GLY A 285 23.32 -6.48 -35.12
C GLY A 285 24.83 -6.44 -35.37
N ILE A 286 25.64 -6.19 -34.34
CA ILE A 286 27.12 -6.15 -34.44
C ILE A 286 27.69 -7.49 -34.92
N ASN A 287 27.18 -8.63 -34.42
CA ASN A 287 27.63 -9.94 -34.89
C ASN A 287 27.27 -10.20 -36.36
N LYS A 288 26.13 -9.68 -36.84
CA LYS A 288 25.71 -9.87 -38.23
C LYS A 288 26.57 -9.06 -39.19
N ASN A 289 27.09 -7.91 -38.76
CA ASN A 289 28.01 -7.08 -39.54
C ASN A 289 29.45 -7.63 -39.52
N ASN A 290 29.91 -8.22 -38.42
CA ASN A 290 31.23 -8.86 -38.35
C ASN A 290 31.36 -10.16 -39.19
N ILE A 291 30.24 -10.83 -39.51
CA ILE A 291 30.23 -11.98 -40.44
C ILE A 291 30.27 -11.50 -41.91
N LYS A 292 29.98 -10.22 -42.16
CA LYS A 292 30.00 -9.59 -43.49
C LYS A 292 31.25 -8.73 -43.74
N ALA A 293 32.34 -8.95 -42.99
CA ALA A 293 33.62 -8.32 -43.30
C ALA A 293 34.21 -8.98 -44.58
N PRO A 294 34.57 -8.20 -45.63
CA PRO A 294 34.94 -8.72 -46.93
C PRO A 294 36.42 -9.12 -46.94
N ALA A 295 36.73 -10.38 -46.62
CA ALA A 295 38.05 -10.94 -46.89
C ALA A 295 38.04 -11.96 -48.05
N ASP A 296 36.88 -12.41 -48.50
CA ASP A 296 36.78 -13.54 -49.44
C ASP A 296 36.36 -13.15 -50.87
N ILE A 297 36.25 -11.85 -51.19
CA ILE A 297 35.88 -11.39 -52.56
C ILE A 297 37.11 -11.02 -53.40
N GLU A 298 38.24 -10.63 -52.79
CA GLU A 298 39.44 -10.22 -53.56
C GLU A 298 40.34 -11.37 -54.01
N VAL A 299 40.28 -12.55 -53.36
CA VAL A 299 41.14 -13.69 -53.76
C VAL A 299 40.62 -14.39 -55.01
N LYS A 300 39.30 -14.41 -55.23
CA LYS A 300 38.70 -15.12 -56.38
C LYS A 300 38.79 -14.34 -57.69
N LYS A 301 38.89 -13.00 -57.63
CA LYS A 301 39.03 -12.18 -58.84
C LYS A 301 40.45 -12.20 -59.40
N LYS A 302 41.46 -12.38 -58.53
CA LYS A 302 42.87 -12.45 -58.95
C LYS A 302 43.30 -13.84 -59.45
N SER A 303 42.63 -14.91 -59.03
CA SER A 303 42.88 -16.26 -59.56
C SER A 303 42.34 -16.44 -60.99
N ASP A 304 41.20 -15.81 -61.32
CA ASP A 304 40.55 -15.99 -62.61
C ASP A 304 41.18 -15.13 -63.73
N GLU A 305 41.89 -14.05 -63.38
CA GLU A 305 42.64 -13.22 -64.34
C GLU A 305 43.98 -13.83 -64.77
N ILE A 306 44.58 -14.70 -63.95
CA ILE A 306 45.89 -15.33 -64.24
C ILE A 306 45.73 -16.57 -65.14
N VAL A 307 44.57 -17.23 -65.14
CA VAL A 307 44.33 -18.44 -65.96
C VAL A 307 43.91 -18.11 -67.40
N SER A 308 43.59 -16.84 -67.71
CA SER A 308 43.21 -16.42 -69.07
C SER A 308 44.34 -15.78 -69.88
N ALA A 309 45.59 -15.82 -69.38
CA ALA A 309 46.75 -15.15 -70.00
C ALA A 309 47.92 -16.09 -70.36
N GLU A 310 47.70 -17.41 -70.41
CA GLU A 310 48.61 -18.39 -71.03
C GLU A 310 48.00 -19.00 -72.30
#